data_AF-X1E313-F1
#
_entry.id   AF-X1E313-F1
#
_cell.length_a   1.000
_cell.length_b   1.000
_cell.length_c   1.000
_cell.angle_alpha   90.00
_cell.angle_beta   90.00
_cell.angle_gamma   90.00
#
_symmetry.space_group_name_H-M   'P 1'
#
loop_
_entity.id
_entity.type
_entity.pdbx_description
1 polymer ?
#
loop_
_entity_poly.entity_id
_entity_poly.type
_entity_poly.pdbx_seq_one_letter_code
_entity_poly.pdbx_strand_id
1 'polypeptide(L)'
;MVPSYIDLYKKGELKERINKAWALIKSCVLCPRNCKVNRSINEKGLCNTGKRAVVSSYGPHFGEESPLVGKRGSGTIFITWCSMRCI
;
A
#
# COMPACT_ATOMS: atom_id res chain seq x y z
N MET A 1 22.21 9.12 4.72
CA MET A 1 20.95 9.36 5.47
C MET A 1 20.33 8.00 5.76
N VAL A 2 20.00 7.70 7.02
CA VAL A 2 19.36 6.43 7.40
C VAL A 2 17.84 6.57 7.16
N PRO A 3 17.16 5.60 6.52
CA PRO A 3 15.71 5.65 6.37
C PRO A 3 14.99 5.66 7.73
N SER A 4 13.97 6.51 7.87
CA SER A 4 13.25 6.71 9.13
C SER A 4 12.57 5.46 9.70
N TYR A 5 12.21 4.49 8.84
CA TYR A 5 11.60 3.24 9.28
C TYR A 5 12.54 2.38 10.15
N ILE A 6 13.86 2.56 10.04
CA ILE A 6 14.84 1.81 10.85
C ILE A 6 14.74 2.23 12.32
N ASP A 7 14.64 3.53 12.58
CA ASP A 7 14.51 4.05 13.94
C ASP A 7 13.14 3.71 14.53
N LEU A 8 12.07 3.78 13.73
CA LEU A 8 10.73 3.35 14.14
C LEU A 8 10.69 1.86 14.50
N TYR A 9 11.44 1.03 13.78
CA TYR A 9 11.57 -0.39 14.09
C TYR A 9 12.30 -0.60 15.42
N LYS A 10 13.46 0.02 15.62
CA LYS A 10 14.26 -0.10 16.85
C LYS A 10 13.50 0.36 18.10
N LYS A 11 12.68 1.40 17.97
CA LYS A 11 11.83 1.93 19.06
C LYS A 11 10.57 1.10 19.31
N GLY A 12 10.28 0.09 18.50
CA GLY A 12 9.06 -0.73 18.60
C GLY A 12 7.80 -0.07 18.02
N GLU A 13 7.82 1.22 17.74
CA GLU A 13 6.68 1.98 17.20
C GLU A 13 6.16 1.41 15.87
N LEU A 14 7.06 0.91 15.01
CA LEU A 14 6.65 0.28 13.74
C LEU A 14 5.72 -0.91 13.98
N LYS A 15 5.97 -1.71 15.02
CA LYS A 15 5.12 -2.86 15.38
C LYS A 15 3.74 -2.40 15.83
N GLU A 16 3.65 -1.32 16.60
CA GLU A 16 2.37 -0.74 17.01
C GLU A 16 1.56 -0.24 15.82
N ARG A 17 2.21 0.45 14.87
CA ARG A 17 1.57 0.92 13.63
C ARG A 17 1.05 -0.24 12.80
N ILE A 18 1.82 -1.34 12.70
CA ILE A 18 1.38 -2.58 12.03
C ILE A 18 0.13 -3.16 12.69
N ASN A 19 0.10 -3.25 14.03
CA ASN A 19 -1.06 -3.76 14.75
C ASN A 19 -2.31 -2.90 14.52
N LYS A 20 -2.17 -1.57 14.54
CA LYS A 20 -3.25 -0.62 14.23
C LYS A 20 -3.75 -0.81 12.79
N ALA A 21 -2.85 -0.98 11.83
CA ALA A 21 -3.23 -1.24 10.43
C ALA A 21 -4.01 -2.57 10.28
N TRP A 22 -3.59 -3.65 10.96
CA TRP A 22 -4.33 -4.92 10.97
C TRP A 22 -5.72 -4.82 11.60
N ALA A 23 -5.87 -4.00 12.65
CA ALA A 23 -7.19 -3.72 13.22
C ALA A 23 -8.06 -2.93 12.25
N LEU A 24 -7.50 -1.90 11.59
CA LEU A 24 -8.22 -1.04 10.64
C LEU A 24 -8.81 -1.81 9.46
N ILE A 25 -8.13 -2.84 8.96
CA ILE A 25 -8.63 -3.61 7.82
C ILE A 25 -9.71 -4.64 8.19
N LYS A 26 -10.02 -4.84 9.48
CA LYS A 26 -11.17 -5.66 9.92
C LYS A 26 -12.51 -4.98 9.65
N SER A 27 -12.52 -3.66 9.55
CA SER A 27 -13.64 -2.88 9.00
C SER A 27 -13.06 -1.77 8.13
N CYS A 28 -12.77 -2.12 6.87
CA CYS A 28 -11.88 -1.32 6.04
C CYS A 28 -12.47 0.06 5.66
N VAL A 29 -11.78 1.11 6.10
CA VAL A 29 -12.07 2.53 5.78
C VAL A 29 -10.91 3.25 5.06
N LEU A 30 -9.94 2.49 4.52
CA LEU A 30 -8.71 3.02 3.91
C LEU A 30 -8.92 3.90 2.67
N CYS A 31 -10.09 3.85 2.04
CA CYS A 31 -10.42 4.69 0.90
C CYS A 31 -11.79 5.37 1.10
N PRO A 32 -12.09 6.44 0.36
CA PRO A 32 -13.34 7.21 0.51
C PRO A 32 -14.62 6.39 0.30
N ARG A 33 -14.54 5.19 -0.29
CA ARG A 33 -15.70 4.30 -0.48
C ARG A 33 -16.23 3.70 0.83
N ASN A 34 -15.42 3.69 1.90
CA ASN A 34 -15.83 3.27 3.24
C ASN A 34 -16.63 1.94 3.27
N CYS A 35 -16.18 0.92 2.55
CA CYS A 35 -16.94 -0.32 2.35
C CYS A 35 -17.06 -1.22 3.60
N LYS A 36 -16.29 -0.96 4.66
CA LYS A 36 -16.36 -1.65 5.97
C LYS A 36 -16.17 -3.18 5.96
N VAL A 37 -15.82 -3.79 4.83
CA VAL A 37 -15.52 -5.23 4.72
C VAL A 37 -14.33 -5.63 5.60
N ASN A 38 -14.33 -6.90 6.02
CA ASN A 38 -13.26 -7.49 6.81
C ASN A 38 -12.21 -8.17 5.94
N ARG A 39 -11.13 -7.44 5.64
CA ARG A 39 -10.03 -7.97 4.82
C ARG A 39 -9.22 -9.05 5.54
N SER A 40 -9.26 -9.14 6.87
CA SER A 40 -8.47 -10.14 7.61
C SER A 40 -8.90 -11.57 7.30
N ILE A 41 -10.17 -11.76 6.91
CA ILE A 41 -10.75 -13.03 6.43
C ILE A 41 -10.89 -13.07 4.90
N ASN A 42 -10.17 -12.20 4.20
CA ASN A 42 -10.13 -12.10 2.74
C ASN A 42 -11.44 -11.64 2.06
N GLU A 43 -12.32 -10.96 2.79
CA GLU A 43 -13.51 -10.34 2.21
C GLU A 43 -13.12 -9.21 1.23
N LYS A 44 -13.82 -9.14 0.08
CA LYS A 44 -13.56 -8.17 -0.98
C LYS A 44 -14.65 -7.10 -0.99
N GLY A 45 -14.24 -5.85 -1.11
CA GLY A 45 -15.15 -4.72 -1.31
C GLY A 45 -15.14 -4.27 -2.78
N LEU A 46 -15.66 -3.06 -3.05
CA LEU A 46 -15.72 -2.50 -4.40
C LEU A 46 -14.36 -2.40 -5.11
N CYS A 47 -13.27 -2.26 -4.35
CA CYS A 47 -11.91 -2.21 -4.87
C CYS A 47 -11.27 -3.59 -5.05
N ASN A 48 -12.02 -4.69 -4.96
CA ASN A 48 -11.59 -6.09 -5.21
C ASN A 48 -10.36 -6.64 -4.45
N THR A 49 -9.71 -5.82 -3.61
CA THR A 49 -8.55 -6.18 -2.80
C THR A 49 -8.98 -6.99 -1.58
N GLY A 50 -8.39 -8.16 -1.39
CA GLY A 50 -8.65 -9.03 -0.23
C GLY A 50 -7.66 -8.78 0.92
N LYS A 51 -7.24 -9.86 1.60
CA LYS A 51 -6.24 -9.81 2.69
C LYS A 51 -4.88 -9.31 2.22
N ARG A 52 -4.50 -9.68 0.99
CA ARG A 52 -3.22 -9.33 0.36
C ARG A 52 -3.49 -8.46 -0.85
N ALA A 53 -2.74 -7.37 -0.97
CA ALA A 53 -2.68 -6.61 -2.20
C ALA A 53 -2.06 -7.47 -3.32
N VAL A 54 -2.47 -7.24 -4.55
CA VAL A 54 -2.00 -7.99 -5.72
C VAL A 54 -1.09 -7.09 -6.53
N VAL A 55 0.15 -7.54 -6.74
CA VAL A 55 1.13 -6.84 -7.57
C VAL A 55 0.84 -7.18 -9.03
N SER A 56 0.65 -6.14 -9.84
CA SER A 56 0.46 -6.26 -11.30
C SER A 56 1.81 -6.38 -12.00
N SER A 57 2.76 -5.54 -11.62
CA SER A 57 4.13 -5.52 -12.16
C SER A 57 5.08 -4.80 -11.21
N TYR A 58 6.38 -4.99 -11.41
CA TYR A 58 7.43 -4.29 -10.68
C TYR A 58 8.66 -4.13 -11.58
N GLY A 59 9.42 -3.05 -11.40
CA GLY A 59 10.63 -2.81 -12.17
C GLY A 59 11.07 -1.35 -12.20
N PRO A 60 12.10 -1.04 -12.99
CA PRO A 60 12.53 0.33 -13.25
C PRO A 60 11.42 1.13 -13.95
N HIS A 61 11.07 2.28 -13.40
CA HIS A 61 10.11 3.21 -14.01
C HIS A 61 10.82 4.51 -14.39
N PHE A 62 10.62 4.92 -15.64
CA PHE A 62 11.24 6.12 -16.22
C PHE A 62 10.23 7.23 -16.49
N GLY A 63 8.97 7.05 -16.08
CA GLY A 63 7.89 8.04 -16.28
C GLY A 63 7.76 9.09 -15.17
N GLU A 64 8.54 8.97 -14.08
CA GLU A 64 8.57 9.97 -13.00
C GLU A 64 9.32 11.24 -13.42
N GLU A 65 9.21 12.28 -12.60
CA GLU A 65 10.00 13.52 -12.76
C GLU A 65 11.51 13.25 -12.67
N SER A 66 12.31 14.06 -13.37
CA SER A 66 13.78 13.89 -13.45
C SER A 66 14.49 13.70 -12.10
N PRO A 67 14.12 14.40 -11.00
CA PRO A 67 14.73 14.17 -9.68
C PRO A 67 14.49 12.76 -9.10
N LEU A 68 13.44 12.07 -9.53
CA LEU A 68 13.00 10.77 -9.00
C LEU A 68 13.51 9.58 -9.82
N VAL A 69 13.67 9.75 -11.14
CA VAL A 69 14.12 8.69 -12.07
C VAL A 69 15.59 8.32 -11.86
N GLY A 70 16.44 9.30 -11.53
CA GLY A 70 17.88 9.12 -11.45
C GLY A 70 18.46 8.56 -12.76
N LYS A 71 19.48 7.70 -12.67
CA LYS A 71 20.15 7.11 -13.85
C LYS A 71 19.60 5.75 -14.29
N ARG A 72 18.82 5.08 -13.43
CA ARG A 72 18.42 3.68 -13.61
C ARG A 72 16.90 3.45 -13.49
N GLY A 73 16.12 4.53 -13.50
CA GLY A 73 14.69 4.46 -13.20
C GLY A 73 14.42 4.40 -11.70
N SER A 74 13.24 4.83 -11.29
CA SER A 74 12.74 4.64 -9.94
C SER A 74 12.28 3.19 -9.76
N GLY A 75 12.57 2.60 -8.60
CA GLY A 75 12.04 1.28 -8.27
C GLY A 75 10.54 1.36 -8.02
N THR A 76 9.73 0.80 -8.91
CA THR A 76 8.27 0.93 -8.85
C THR A 76 7.59 -0.43 -8.71
N ILE A 77 6.52 -0.45 -7.91
CA ILE A 77 5.63 -1.61 -7.74
C ILE A 77 4.23 -1.13 -8.07
N PHE A 78 3.64 -1.69 -9.13
CA PHE A 78 2.26 -1.40 -9.51
C PHE A 78 1.32 -2.43 -8.89
N ILE A 79 0.25 -1.95 -8.27
CA ILE A 79 -0.80 -2.76 -7.61
C ILE A 79 -2.06 -2.71 -8.48
N THR A 80 -2.80 -3.81 -8.55
CA THR A 80 -4.10 -3.87 -9.26
C THR A 80 -5.27 -3.40 -8.39
N TRP A 81 -6.45 -3.29 -9.00
CA TRP A 81 -7.73 -2.95 -8.39
C TRP A 81 -7.84 -1.51 -7.88
N CYS A 82 -7.46 -0.57 -8.73
CA CYS A 82 -7.72 0.85 -8.48
C CYS A 82 -9.20 1.06 -8.16
N SER A 83 -9.45 1.75 -7.04
CA SER A 83 -10.81 2.07 -6.60
C SER A 83 -11.44 3.24 -7.37
N MET A 84 -10.64 3.93 -8.18
CA MET A 84 -11.07 5.00 -9.08
C MET A 84 -11.42 4.35 -10.42
N ARG A 85 -12.71 4.40 -10.79
CA ARG A 85 -13.24 3.86 -12.04
C ARG A 85 -13.15 4.93 -13.13
N CYS A 86 -11.93 5.31 -13.50
CA CYS A 86 -11.69 6.32 -14.51
C CYS A 86 -12.26 5.88 -15.88
N ILE A 87 -12.73 6.84 -16.69
CA ILE A 87 -13.24 6.66 -18.06
C ILE A 87 -12.14 7.09 -19.03
#